data_AF-K0REC5-F1
#
_entry.id   AF-K0REC5-F1
#
_cell.length_a   1.000
_cell.length_b   1.000
_cell.length_c   1.000
_cell.angle_alpha   90.00
_cell.angle_beta   90.00
_cell.angle_gamma   90.00
#
_symmetry.space_group_name_H-M   'P 1'
#
loop_
_entity.id
_entity.type
_entity.pdbx_description
1 polymer ?
#
loop_
_entity_poly.entity_id
_entity_poly.type
_entity_poly.pdbx_seq_one_letter_code
_entity_poly.pdbx_strand_id
1 'polypeptide(L)' 'MVVGAYGDDDNGDKSGSALVFVQGGEEWTHQAKLLAPDRAAGDWFGDSVAIYGDTIIVGAEGDGDYSGSTHHVFVV' A
#
# COMPACT_ATOMS: atom_id res chain seq x y z
N MET A 1 5.31 -11.59 1.40
CA MET A 1 4.95 -10.71 2.54
C MET A 1 4.64 -9.34 1.98
N VAL A 2 3.63 -8.66 2.55
CA VAL A 2 3.34 -7.27 2.22
C VAL A 2 3.28 -6.49 3.52
N VAL A 3 3.92 -5.32 3.56
CA VAL A 3 4.00 -4.46 4.74
C VAL A 3 3.47 -3.08 4.38
N GLY A 4 2.48 -2.61 5.13
CA GLY A 4 1.96 -1.26 5.02
C GLY A 4 2.88 -0.22 5.67
N ALA A 5 3.03 0.93 5.03
CA ALA A 5 3.76 2.09 5.50
C ALA A 5 2.87 3.33 5.30
N TYR A 6 1.76 3.39 6.04
CA TYR A 6 0.71 4.41 5.88
C TYR A 6 1.20 5.87 6.01
N GLY A 7 2.30 6.10 6.73
CA GLY A 7 2.86 7.43 6.96
C GLY A 7 4.05 7.76 6.04
N ASP A 8 4.23 7.01 4.96
CA ASP A 8 5.29 7.23 3.99
C ASP A 8 4.99 8.44 3.10
N ASP A 9 5.99 9.32 2.93
CA ASP A 9 5.82 10.61 2.26
C ASP A 9 6.37 10.62 0.82
N ASP A 10 6.86 9.49 0.32
CA ASP A 10 7.56 9.38 -0.97
C ASP A 10 6.70 9.74 -2.18
N ASN A 11 5.36 9.70 -2.04
CA ASN A 11 4.39 9.99 -3.09
C ASN A 11 3.42 11.13 -2.71
N GLY A 12 3.75 11.93 -1.69
CA GLY A 12 2.92 13.00 -1.11
C GLY A 12 2.90 12.92 0.42
N ASP A 13 2.68 14.06 1.12
CA ASP A 13 2.61 14.10 2.60
C ASP A 13 1.59 13.08 3.11
N LYS A 14 2.05 12.09 3.87
CA LYS A 14 1.27 10.96 4.39
C LYS A 14 0.42 10.24 3.34
N SER A 15 0.93 10.19 2.11
CA SER A 15 0.30 9.45 1.01
C SER A 15 0.30 7.95 1.28
N GLY A 16 1.33 7.46 1.97
CA GLY A 16 1.49 6.06 2.35
C GLY A 16 2.01 5.18 1.20
N SER A 17 2.49 3.99 1.57
CA SER A 17 2.91 2.96 0.62
C SER A 17 2.70 1.55 1.16
N ALA A 18 2.79 0.55 0.28
CA ALA A 18 2.88 -0.85 0.69
C ALA A 18 4.08 -1.52 0.02
N LEU A 19 4.92 -2.21 0.81
CA LEU A 19 6.13 -2.86 0.34
C LEU A 19 5.90 -4.36 0.18
N VAL A 20 6.26 -4.90 -0.98
CA VAL A 20 6.13 -6.31 -1.33
C VAL A 20 7.49 -6.98 -1.22
N PHE A 21 7.53 -8.07 -0.46
CA PHE A 21 8.71 -8.93 -0.31
C PHE A 21 8.40 -10.35 -0.73
N VAL A 22 9.32 -10.96 -1.47
CA VAL A 22 9.26 -12.37 -1.89
C VAL A 22 10.31 -13.15 -1.11
N GLN A 23 9.93 -14.32 -0.59
CA GLN A 23 10.85 -15.19 0.13
C GLN A 23 11.54 -16.14 -0.85
N GLY A 24 12.87 -16.13 -0.84
CA GLY A 24 13.71 -17.07 -1.56
C GLY A 24 14.57 -17.85 -0.56
N GLY A 25 14.17 -19.09 -0.25
CA GLY A 25 14.84 -19.88 0.79
C GLY A 25 14.68 -19.24 2.17
N GLU A 26 15.78 -18.85 2.79
CA GLU A 26 15.81 -18.18 4.11
C GLU A 26 15.82 -16.64 4.01
N GLU A 27 15.91 -16.08 2.81
CA GLU A 27 16.02 -14.64 2.59
C GLU A 27 14.70 -14.03 2.11
N TRP A 28 14.45 -12.79 2.53
CA TRP A 28 13.37 -11.94 1.99
C TRP A 28 13.96 -10.87 1.10
N THR A 29 13.53 -10.83 -0.16
CA THR A 29 13.95 -9.82 -1.13
C THR A 29 12.82 -8.83 -1.37
N HIS A 30 13.13 -7.53 -1.33
CA HIS A 30 12.19 -6.48 -1.72
C HIS A 30 11.90 -6.57 -3.22
N GLN A 31 10.64 -6.77 -3.58
CA GLN A 31 10.20 -6.96 -4.95
C GLN A 31 9.62 -5.66 -5.54
N ALA A 32 8.79 -4.95 -4.78
CA ALA A 32 8.09 -3.77 -5.27
C ALA A 32 7.64 -2.85 -4.13
N LYS A 33 7.55 -1.56 -4.43
CA LYS A 33 6.85 -0.56 -3.61
C LYS A 33 5.57 -0.16 -4.35
N LEU A 34 4.43 -0.39 -3.75
CA LEU A 34 3.11 0.00 -4.24
C LEU A 34 2.77 1.38 -3.68
N LEU A 35 2.31 2.25 -4.56
CA LEU A 35 1.92 3.63 -4.27
C LEU A 35 0.49 3.87 -4.74
N ALA A 36 -0.25 4.74 -4.06
CA ALA A 36 -1.56 5.19 -4.51
C ALA A 36 -1.45 5.89 -5.89
N PRO A 37 -2.27 5.53 -6.90
CA PRO A 37 -2.16 6.08 -8.26
C PRO A 37 -2.43 7.58 -8.38
N ASP A 38 -3.34 8.10 -7.56
CA ASP A 38 -3.76 9.51 -7.48
C ASP A 38 -2.75 10.39 -6.73
N ARG A 39 -1.85 9.79 -5.94
CA ARG A 39 -0.77 10.48 -5.21
C ARG A 39 -1.30 11.56 -4.28
N ALA A 40 -2.49 11.35 -3.70
CA ALA A 40 -3.06 12.33 -2.81
C ALA A 40 -2.33 12.30 -1.46
N ALA A 41 -2.14 13.50 -0.90
CA ALA A 41 -1.61 13.65 0.44
C ALA A 41 -2.70 13.29 1.46
N GLY A 42 -2.31 12.61 2.55
CA GLY A 42 -3.23 12.23 3.62
C GLY A 42 -4.16 11.07 3.29
N ASP A 43 -3.83 10.24 2.30
CA ASP A 43 -4.58 9.03 1.96
C ASP A 43 -4.25 7.83 2.86
N TRP A 44 -3.09 7.86 3.53
CA TRP A 44 -2.65 6.80 4.43
C TRP A 44 -2.63 5.42 3.76
N PHE A 45 -2.27 5.36 2.48
CA PHE A 45 -2.21 4.13 1.72
C PHE A 45 -1.30 3.11 2.40
N GLY A 46 -1.78 1.87 2.57
CA GLY A 46 -1.06 0.86 3.35
C GLY A 46 -1.49 0.80 4.81
N ASP A 47 -2.56 1.48 5.21
CA ASP A 47 -3.13 1.34 6.55
C ASP A 47 -3.60 -0.10 6.83
N SER A 48 -4.23 -0.73 5.83
CA SER A 48 -4.58 -2.15 5.88
C SER A 48 -4.13 -2.88 4.62
N VAL A 49 -3.82 -4.17 4.77
CA VAL A 49 -3.36 -5.01 3.66
C VAL A 49 -3.98 -6.39 3.77
N ALA A 50 -4.49 -6.91 2.65
CA ALA A 50 -4.92 -8.29 2.50
C ALA A 50 -4.26 -8.91 1.26
N ILE A 51 -3.97 -10.21 1.33
CA ILE A 51 -3.37 -10.98 0.23
C ILE A 51 -4.27 -12.19 -0.04
N TYR A 52 -4.64 -12.39 -1.30
CA TYR A 52 -5.37 -13.57 -1.76
C TYR A 52 -4.79 -14.05 -3.09
N GLY A 53 -4.10 -15.20 -3.08
CA GLY A 53 -3.33 -15.66 -4.23
C GLY A 53 -2.31 -14.60 -4.65
N ASP A 54 -2.37 -14.22 -5.93
CA ASP A 54 -1.51 -13.18 -6.53
C ASP A 54 -2.13 -11.76 -6.44
N THR A 55 -3.24 -11.62 -5.72
CA THR A 55 -3.90 -10.33 -5.51
C THR A 55 -3.53 -9.74 -4.16
N ILE A 56 -3.08 -8.49 -4.18
CA ILE A 56 -2.88 -7.65 -3.00
C ILE A 56 -3.96 -6.58 -2.97
N ILE A 57 -4.65 -6.44 -1.85
CA ILE A 57 -5.59 -5.36 -1.59
C ILE A 57 -4.95 -4.46 -0.53
N VAL A 58 -4.91 -3.15 -0.80
CA VAL A 58 -4.32 -2.16 0.10
C VAL A 58 -5.37 -1.10 0.42
N GLY A 59 -5.67 -0.92 1.71
CA GLY A 59 -6.57 0.12 2.20
C GLY A 59 -5.88 1.48 2.32
N ALA A 60 -6.69 2.52 2.22
CA ALA A 60 -6.31 3.92 2.39
C ALA A 60 -7.43 4.58 3.22
N GLU A 61 -7.20 4.81 4.51
CA GLU A 61 -8.19 5.39 5.45
C GLU A 61 -8.14 6.93 5.39
N GLY A 62 -8.11 7.51 4.18
CA GLY A 62 -7.92 8.93 3.94
C GLY A 62 -8.70 9.87 4.88
N ASP A 63 -8.08 11.01 5.21
CA ASP A 63 -8.57 11.98 6.21
C ASP A 63 -9.98 12.50 5.85
N GLY A 64 -11.00 11.99 6.56
CA GLY A 64 -12.25 12.67 6.92
C GLY A 64 -13.27 13.04 5.82
N ASP A 65 -12.88 13.17 4.57
CA ASP A 65 -13.78 13.60 3.49
C ASP A 65 -14.21 12.37 2.69
N TYR A 66 -15.48 12.01 2.82
CA TYR A 66 -16.18 10.90 2.17
C TYR A 66 -16.26 11.04 0.64
N SER A 67 -15.15 11.24 -0.06
CA SER A 67 -15.05 11.21 -1.51
C SER A 67 -13.91 10.31 -1.98
N GLY A 68 -14.04 9.03 -1.65
CA GLY A 68 -13.77 7.95 -2.59
C GLY A 68 -12.31 7.62 -2.91
N SER A 69 -11.73 6.71 -2.12
CA SER A 69 -11.35 5.35 -2.57
C SER A 69 -10.77 4.59 -1.36
N THR A 70 -11.64 3.92 -0.61
CA THR A 70 -11.27 3.25 0.65
C THR A 70 -10.28 2.08 0.48
N HIS A 71 -10.09 1.56 -0.74
CA HIS A 71 -9.24 0.41 -1.03
C HIS A 71 -8.74 0.43 -2.48
N HIS A 72 -7.48 0.08 -2.70
CA HIS A 72 -6.86 -0.13 -4.00
C HIS A 72 -6.50 -1.62 -4.19
N VAL A 73 -6.64 -2.12 -5.42
CA VAL A 73 -6.34 -3.52 -5.77
C VAL A 73 -5.14 -3.55 -6.70
N PHE A 74 -4.16 -4.37 -6.35
CA PHE A 74 -2.96 -4.63 -7.12
C PHE A 74 -2.87 -6.12 -7.45
N VAL A 75 -2.54 -6.43 -8.70
CA VAL A 75 -2.15 -7.78 -9.13
C VAL A 75 -0.64 -7.76 -9.29
N VAL A 76 0.05 -8.59 -8.53
CA VAL A 76 1.53 -8.71 -8.53
C VAL A 76 1.99 -9.95 -9.30
#